data_AF-A0A8H9HG69-F1
#
_entry.id   AF-A0A8H9HG69-F1
#
_cell.length_a   1.000
_cell.length_b   1.000
_cell.length_c   1.000
_cell.angle_alpha   90.00
_cell.angle_beta   90.00
_cell.angle_gamma   90.00
#
_symmetry.space_group_name_H-M   'P 1'
#
loop_
_entity.id
_entity.type
_entity.pdbx_description
1 polymer ?
#
loop_
_entity_poly.entity_id
_entity_poly.type
_entity_poly.pdbx_seq_one_letter_code
_entity_poly.pdbx_strand_id
1 'polypeptide(L)'
;MTLTSTLDDRITGSLVGAAVGDALGGPVEGWTPEQISRRHGGRVGGIVGPWHDQWRTARPIAPYHKGDGHVTDDTLMTRLLIEVYEEVRDHLDAYAVATHLVPRMIGEPRWIPELEASALPLQRVFLAEKWLVARVHYGHVDPREAGAGNIVNCGAAMYMAPVGLVNAARPEAAYAEALEVAAPHQSSYGREAAGVFAAAVAAACAPGATVSSVVGTCLALAKDGTRAAIEAVCEVAAEHRDFETALEPLRRAVAPFDTVGPDYRAPSLGARRPSRLHAIEELPVALGMLVVGEGDYRRTVLGAVNYGRDCDSIATMGGAVAGALGGAGSVPGQWAEQVAQASRLDLQGPALRLAEVAREVFARDRARHRAHAEAFAALTGGPVADPGPGA
;
A
#
# COMPACT_ATOMS: atom_id res chain seq x y z
N MET A 1 -8.89 -29.00 10.01
CA MET A 1 -8.98 -27.70 10.72
C MET A 1 -7.89 -26.82 10.14
N THR A 2 -8.24 -25.89 9.27
CA THR A 2 -7.32 -24.80 8.88
C THR A 2 -7.03 -23.99 10.14
N LEU A 3 -5.77 -24.01 10.60
CA LEU A 3 -5.33 -23.19 11.73
C LEU A 3 -5.60 -21.73 11.37
N THR A 4 -6.37 -21.03 12.18
CA THR A 4 -6.59 -19.58 12.01
C THR A 4 -5.23 -18.88 12.10
N SER A 5 -4.85 -18.13 11.06
CA SER A 5 -3.60 -17.37 11.04
C SER A 5 -3.56 -16.35 12.18
N THR A 6 -2.43 -16.29 12.89
CA THR A 6 -2.19 -15.38 14.01
C THR A 6 -1.97 -13.94 13.50
N LEU A 7 -1.98 -12.97 14.40
CA LEU A 7 -1.64 -11.58 14.05
C LEU A 7 -0.27 -11.50 13.37
N ASP A 8 0.73 -12.15 13.92
CA ASP A 8 2.12 -12.14 13.45
C ASP A 8 2.24 -12.77 12.06
N ASP A 9 1.50 -13.86 11.83
CA ASP A 9 1.43 -14.54 10.54
C ASP A 9 0.79 -13.63 9.47
N ARG A 10 -0.28 -12.91 9.81
CA ARG A 10 -0.95 -11.96 8.91
C ARG A 10 -0.11 -10.72 8.63
N ILE A 11 0.54 -10.16 9.64
CA ILE A 11 1.47 -9.03 9.49
C ILE A 11 2.66 -9.42 8.61
N THR A 12 3.23 -10.61 8.85
CA THR A 12 4.34 -11.12 8.04
C THR A 12 3.90 -11.37 6.59
N GLY A 13 2.77 -12.05 6.38
CA GLY A 13 2.22 -12.26 5.05
C GLY A 13 1.96 -10.97 4.30
N SER A 14 1.41 -9.95 4.97
CA SER A 14 1.15 -8.64 4.37
C SER A 14 2.43 -7.91 3.96
N LEU A 15 3.39 -7.74 4.87
CA LEU A 15 4.60 -6.94 4.59
C LEU A 15 5.57 -7.64 3.65
N VAL A 16 5.77 -8.95 3.81
CA VAL A 16 6.60 -9.74 2.88
C VAL A 16 5.90 -9.83 1.53
N GLY A 17 4.58 -10.01 1.52
CA GLY A 17 3.78 -10.03 0.30
C GLY A 17 3.83 -8.71 -0.48
N ALA A 18 3.74 -7.58 0.23
CA ALA A 18 3.91 -6.26 -0.37
C ALA A 18 5.29 -6.12 -1.02
N ALA A 19 6.37 -6.46 -0.31
CA ALA A 19 7.74 -6.35 -0.81
C ALA A 19 8.05 -7.29 -1.99
N VAL A 20 7.45 -8.49 -2.01
CA VAL A 20 7.58 -9.40 -3.14
C VAL A 20 6.79 -8.89 -4.35
N GLY A 21 5.57 -8.37 -4.15
CA GLY A 21 4.78 -7.75 -5.21
C GLY A 21 5.52 -6.58 -5.86
N ASP A 22 6.04 -5.68 -5.03
CA ASP A 22 6.90 -4.56 -5.40
C ASP A 22 8.07 -4.99 -6.32
N ALA A 23 8.89 -5.93 -5.84
CA ALA A 23 10.07 -6.40 -6.57
C ALA A 23 9.74 -7.11 -7.90
N LEU A 24 8.58 -7.78 -7.99
CA LEU A 24 8.13 -8.44 -9.22
C LEU A 24 7.58 -7.43 -10.24
N GLY A 25 6.90 -6.37 -9.77
CA GLY A 25 6.31 -5.34 -10.62
C GLY A 25 7.32 -4.34 -11.16
N GLY A 26 8.34 -3.99 -10.37
CA GLY A 26 9.35 -2.98 -10.71
C GLY A 26 9.94 -3.09 -12.12
N PRO A 27 10.48 -4.24 -12.56
CA PRO A 27 11.09 -4.36 -13.89
C PRO A 27 10.14 -4.12 -15.07
N VAL A 28 8.82 -4.23 -14.89
CA VAL A 28 7.83 -4.07 -15.96
C VAL A 28 6.94 -2.83 -15.80
N GLU A 29 7.26 -1.98 -14.82
CA GLU A 29 6.58 -0.71 -14.58
C GLU A 29 6.62 0.21 -15.82
N GLY A 30 5.44 0.73 -16.13
CA GLY A 30 5.16 1.68 -17.20
C GLY A 30 4.94 1.04 -18.57
N TRP A 31 4.91 -0.29 -18.66
CA TRP A 31 4.69 -0.99 -19.92
C TRP A 31 3.26 -1.57 -20.01
N THR A 32 2.79 -1.76 -21.24
CA THR A 32 1.49 -2.41 -21.52
C THR A 32 1.61 -3.92 -21.40
N PRO A 33 0.50 -4.65 -21.15
CA PRO A 33 0.49 -6.10 -21.13
C PRO A 33 1.12 -6.73 -22.39
N GLU A 34 0.87 -6.17 -23.58
CA GLU A 34 1.40 -6.67 -24.85
C GLU A 34 2.92 -6.48 -24.95
N GLN A 35 3.44 -5.35 -24.46
CA GLN A 35 4.88 -5.09 -24.42
C GLN A 35 5.56 -6.03 -23.44
N ILE A 36 4.99 -6.26 -22.27
CA ILE A 36 5.48 -7.22 -21.27
C ILE A 36 5.55 -8.62 -21.88
N SER A 37 4.45 -9.08 -22.48
CA SER A 37 4.39 -10.40 -23.13
C SER A 37 5.46 -10.55 -24.21
N ARG A 38 5.60 -9.53 -25.07
CA ARG A 38 6.60 -9.53 -26.15
C ARG A 38 8.03 -9.53 -25.62
N ARG A 39 8.33 -8.77 -24.56
CA ARG A 39 9.68 -8.67 -23.98
C ARG A 39 10.17 -9.98 -23.39
N HIS A 40 9.26 -10.73 -22.75
CA HIS A 40 9.60 -11.94 -22.00
C HIS A 40 9.21 -13.23 -22.73
N GLY A 41 8.64 -13.16 -23.93
CA GLY A 41 8.17 -14.34 -24.67
C GLY A 41 6.95 -15.02 -24.04
N GLY A 42 6.17 -14.27 -23.27
CA GLY A 42 5.10 -14.75 -22.42
C GLY A 42 4.87 -13.82 -21.23
N ARG A 43 3.94 -14.16 -20.33
CA ARG A 43 3.72 -13.39 -19.10
C ARG A 43 4.87 -13.55 -18.12
N VAL A 44 5.05 -12.52 -17.29
CA VAL A 44 5.93 -12.60 -16.12
C VAL A 44 5.35 -13.61 -15.15
N GLY A 45 6.13 -14.62 -14.79
CA GLY A 45 5.75 -15.69 -13.85
C GLY A 45 6.54 -15.70 -12.55
N GLY A 46 7.39 -14.69 -12.31
CA GLY A 46 8.30 -14.56 -11.17
C GLY A 46 9.31 -13.43 -11.39
N ILE A 47 10.45 -13.47 -10.70
CA ILE A 47 11.51 -12.46 -10.83
C ILE A 47 12.08 -12.46 -12.25
N VAL A 48 12.21 -11.27 -12.83
CA VAL A 48 12.83 -11.03 -14.13
C VAL A 48 13.87 -9.91 -14.02
N GLY A 49 14.82 -9.90 -14.95
CA GLY A 49 15.83 -8.85 -15.03
C GLY A 49 15.26 -7.49 -15.43
N PRO A 50 16.07 -6.42 -15.34
CA PRO A 50 15.61 -5.07 -15.62
C PRO A 50 15.17 -4.89 -17.07
N TRP A 51 14.23 -3.96 -17.28
CA TRP A 51 13.79 -3.65 -18.63
C TRP A 51 14.93 -3.18 -19.52
N HIS A 52 15.80 -2.32 -18.96
CA HIS A 52 16.97 -1.77 -19.63
C HIS A 52 18.24 -2.43 -19.09
N ASP A 53 18.94 -3.19 -19.93
CA ASP A 53 20.21 -3.85 -19.54
C ASP A 53 21.26 -2.82 -19.07
N GLN A 54 21.29 -1.62 -19.66
CA GLN A 54 22.14 -0.50 -19.25
C GLN A 54 21.40 0.51 -18.35
N TRP A 55 20.70 0.02 -17.33
CA TRP A 55 19.82 0.81 -16.45
C TRP A 55 20.48 2.08 -15.87
N ARG A 56 21.78 2.02 -15.53
CA ARG A 56 22.56 3.15 -14.95
C ARG A 56 22.52 4.43 -15.77
N THR A 57 22.34 4.31 -17.09
CA THR A 57 22.34 5.45 -18.01
C THR A 57 21.04 5.58 -18.80
N ALA A 58 20.17 4.57 -18.75
CA ALA A 58 18.92 4.53 -19.52
C ALA A 58 17.94 5.65 -19.14
N ARG A 59 17.96 6.10 -17.88
CA ARG A 59 17.10 7.20 -17.38
C ARG A 59 17.92 8.15 -16.50
N PRO A 60 18.48 9.24 -17.04
CA PRO A 60 19.41 10.11 -16.30
C PRO A 60 18.87 10.69 -14.99
N ILE A 61 17.55 10.90 -14.89
CA ILE A 61 16.89 11.43 -13.68
C ILE A 61 16.51 10.31 -12.69
N ALA A 62 16.37 9.08 -13.17
CA ALA A 62 15.89 7.92 -12.42
C ALA A 62 16.67 6.65 -12.82
N PRO A 63 18.01 6.60 -12.64
CA PRO A 63 18.84 5.50 -13.10
C PRO A 63 18.74 4.33 -12.12
N TYR A 64 17.58 3.70 -12.07
CA TYR A 64 17.23 2.71 -11.05
C TYR A 64 17.33 1.29 -11.60
N HIS A 65 17.94 0.38 -10.83
CA HIS A 65 18.01 -1.04 -11.14
C HIS A 65 16.70 -1.76 -10.79
N LYS A 66 15.61 -1.40 -11.47
CA LYS A 66 14.31 -2.07 -11.35
C LYS A 66 14.34 -3.44 -12.03
N GLY A 67 14.47 -4.51 -11.24
CA GLY A 67 14.59 -5.89 -11.71
C GLY A 67 15.43 -6.76 -10.78
N ASP A 68 15.64 -8.02 -11.15
CA ASP A 68 16.51 -8.98 -10.45
C ASP A 68 16.18 -9.20 -8.96
N GLY A 69 14.95 -8.89 -8.55
CA GLY A 69 14.48 -9.03 -7.16
C GLY A 69 14.77 -7.82 -6.27
N HIS A 70 15.16 -6.69 -6.85
CA HIS A 70 15.25 -5.42 -6.13
C HIS A 70 13.87 -4.83 -5.83
N VAL A 71 13.63 -4.50 -4.56
CA VAL A 71 12.46 -3.73 -4.12
C VAL A 71 12.57 -2.25 -4.49
N THR A 72 11.42 -1.59 -4.61
CA THR A 72 11.27 -0.21 -5.05
C THR A 72 10.96 0.74 -3.85
N ASP A 73 10.41 1.94 -4.08
CA ASP A 73 10.20 2.97 -3.06
C ASP A 73 9.04 2.58 -2.16
N ASP A 74 8.08 1.84 -2.69
CA ASP A 74 7.00 1.19 -1.98
C ASP A 74 7.52 0.50 -0.71
N THR A 75 8.47 -0.44 -0.86
CA THR A 75 9.06 -1.14 0.29
C THR A 75 9.92 -0.21 1.14
N LEU A 76 10.68 0.70 0.55
CA LEU A 76 11.56 1.60 1.31
C LEU A 76 10.76 2.54 2.24
N MET A 77 9.68 3.13 1.73
CA MET A 77 8.76 3.97 2.49
C MET A 77 7.99 3.15 3.52
N THR A 78 7.59 1.92 3.19
CA THR A 78 6.92 1.00 4.14
C THR A 78 7.82 0.73 5.34
N ARG A 79 9.11 0.44 5.11
CA ARG A 79 10.07 0.21 6.18
C ARG A 79 10.30 1.44 7.04
N LEU A 80 10.40 2.61 6.42
CA LEU A 80 10.53 3.87 7.16
C LEU A 80 9.32 4.12 8.06
N LEU A 81 8.10 3.85 7.58
CA LEU A 81 6.90 3.99 8.39
C LEU A 81 6.88 2.99 9.57
N ILE A 82 7.34 1.75 9.36
CA ILE A 82 7.50 0.76 10.44
C ILE A 82 8.48 1.29 11.50
N GLU A 83 9.62 1.84 11.09
CA GLU A 83 10.61 2.42 12.02
C GLU A 83 10.02 3.58 12.83
N VAL A 84 9.11 4.39 12.25
CA VAL A 84 8.38 5.42 12.99
C VAL A 84 7.45 4.81 14.04
N TYR A 85 6.70 3.77 13.70
CA TYR A 85 5.89 3.03 14.68
C TYR A 85 6.74 2.40 15.79
N GLU A 86 7.92 1.87 15.46
CA GLU A 86 8.86 1.31 16.45
C GLU A 86 9.36 2.35 17.46
N GLU A 87 9.53 3.61 17.03
CA GLU A 87 9.94 4.72 17.90
C GLU A 87 8.76 5.27 18.71
N VAL A 88 7.64 5.57 18.04
CA VAL A 88 6.48 6.26 18.66
C VAL A 88 5.68 5.32 19.55
N ARG A 89 5.59 4.03 19.17
CA ARG A 89 4.82 3.00 19.89
C ARG A 89 3.34 3.39 20.12
N ASP A 90 2.76 4.18 19.22
CA ASP A 90 1.38 4.67 19.31
C ASP A 90 0.81 4.90 17.90
N HIS A 91 -0.46 5.27 17.83
CA HIS A 91 -1.07 5.77 16.60
C HIS A 91 -0.34 7.03 16.10
N LEU A 92 -0.16 7.12 14.79
CA LEU A 92 0.57 8.19 14.12
C LEU A 92 -0.38 9.24 13.55
N ASP A 93 0.12 10.46 13.44
CA ASP A 93 -0.57 11.55 12.77
C ASP A 93 0.40 12.30 11.83
N ALA A 94 -0.08 13.41 11.26
CA ALA A 94 0.73 14.26 10.39
C ALA A 94 2.01 14.77 11.09
N TYR A 95 1.98 14.97 12.41
CA TYR A 95 3.11 15.49 13.18
C TYR A 95 4.14 14.40 13.43
N ALA A 96 3.72 13.14 13.60
CA ALA A 96 4.63 12.01 13.65
C ALA A 96 5.41 11.87 12.34
N VAL A 97 4.76 12.08 11.19
CA VAL A 97 5.45 12.10 9.87
C VAL A 97 6.48 13.23 9.81
N ALA A 98 6.12 14.44 10.23
CA ALA A 98 7.05 15.57 10.22
C ALA A 98 8.23 15.40 11.20
N THR A 99 7.97 14.79 12.37
CA THR A 99 8.94 14.64 13.46
C THR A 99 9.86 13.46 13.25
N HIS A 100 9.37 12.36 12.68
CA HIS A 100 10.10 11.09 12.64
C HIS A 100 10.37 10.59 11.22
N LEU A 101 9.41 10.68 10.29
CA LEU A 101 9.57 10.15 8.92
C LEU A 101 10.47 11.06 8.06
N VAL A 102 10.14 12.35 7.99
CA VAL A 102 10.87 13.32 7.15
C VAL A 102 12.36 13.43 7.53
N PRO A 103 12.74 13.51 8.82
CA PRO A 103 14.16 13.53 9.19
C PRO A 103 14.93 12.29 8.75
N ARG A 104 14.32 11.09 8.84
CA ARG A 104 14.94 9.84 8.35
C ARG A 104 15.19 9.89 6.85
N MET A 105 14.23 10.41 6.08
CA MET A 105 14.36 10.50 4.62
C MET A 105 15.54 11.37 4.16
N ILE A 106 15.92 12.37 4.95
CA ILE A 106 16.95 13.36 4.58
C ILE A 106 18.24 13.27 5.40
N GLY A 107 18.23 12.55 6.53
CA GLY A 107 19.33 12.51 7.49
C GLY A 107 19.96 11.14 7.69
N GLU A 108 19.32 10.05 7.25
CA GLU A 108 19.77 8.69 7.55
C GLU A 108 20.08 7.88 6.28
N PRO A 109 21.35 7.86 5.85
CA PRO A 109 21.78 7.02 4.74
C PRO A 109 21.53 5.55 5.02
N ARG A 110 21.02 4.83 4.01
CA ARG A 110 20.79 3.39 4.06
C ARG A 110 21.07 2.76 2.71
N TRP A 111 21.24 1.44 2.71
CA TRP A 111 21.34 0.69 1.46
C TRP A 111 20.04 0.81 0.66
N ILE A 112 20.14 1.27 -0.59
CA ILE A 112 19.03 1.37 -1.53
C ILE A 112 19.28 0.36 -2.67
N PRO A 113 18.50 -0.73 -2.76
CA PRO A 113 18.72 -1.82 -3.72
C PRO A 113 18.86 -1.33 -5.17
N GLU A 114 17.92 -0.51 -5.63
CA GLU A 114 17.93 -0.02 -7.01
C GLU A 114 19.06 0.96 -7.36
N LEU A 115 19.68 1.59 -6.36
CA LEU A 115 20.88 2.40 -6.58
C LEU A 115 22.15 1.58 -6.46
N GLU A 116 22.05 0.36 -5.92
CA GLU A 116 23.17 -0.48 -5.50
C GLU A 116 24.20 0.30 -4.65
N ALA A 117 23.70 1.21 -3.81
CA ALA A 117 24.52 2.14 -3.04
C ALA A 117 23.86 2.52 -1.71
N SER A 118 24.69 2.99 -0.78
CA SER A 118 24.19 3.70 0.41
C SER A 118 23.84 5.13 0.04
N ALA A 119 22.61 5.54 0.29
CA ALA A 119 22.04 6.81 -0.13
C ALA A 119 20.94 7.26 0.83
N LEU A 120 20.54 8.53 0.75
CA LEU A 120 19.37 9.01 1.47
C LEU A 120 18.10 8.50 0.78
N PRO A 121 17.07 8.06 1.53
CA PRO A 121 15.79 7.66 0.92
C PRO A 121 15.23 8.73 -0.04
N LEU A 122 15.39 10.02 0.30
CA LEU A 122 14.97 11.15 -0.54
C LEU A 122 15.54 11.08 -1.97
N GLN A 123 16.74 10.54 -2.17
CA GLN A 123 17.38 10.50 -3.50
C GLN A 123 16.69 9.52 -4.45
N ARG A 124 16.06 8.49 -3.90
CA ARG A 124 15.41 7.44 -4.68
C ARG A 124 13.92 7.69 -4.91
N VAL A 125 13.21 8.22 -3.91
CA VAL A 125 11.74 8.28 -3.96
C VAL A 125 11.24 9.17 -5.11
N PHE A 126 10.00 8.94 -5.53
CA PHE A 126 9.36 9.75 -6.55
C PHE A 126 9.12 11.21 -6.09
N LEU A 127 8.65 12.04 -7.02
CA LEU A 127 8.48 13.47 -6.83
C LEU A 127 7.45 13.82 -5.74
N ALA A 128 6.46 12.95 -5.51
CA ALA A 128 5.41 13.17 -4.51
C ALA A 128 5.99 13.12 -3.07
N GLU A 129 6.90 12.21 -2.80
CA GLU A 129 7.60 12.06 -1.52
C GLU A 129 8.64 13.17 -1.34
N LYS A 130 9.27 13.61 -2.44
CA LYS A 130 10.13 14.80 -2.44
C LYS A 130 9.34 16.07 -2.09
N TRP A 131 8.08 16.19 -2.54
CA TRP A 131 7.20 17.29 -2.18
C TRP A 131 6.86 17.29 -0.68
N LEU A 132 6.57 16.13 -0.09
CA LEU A 132 6.41 15.97 1.36
C LEU A 132 7.59 16.61 2.12
N VAL A 133 8.82 16.23 1.76
CA VAL A 133 10.02 16.80 2.37
C VAL A 133 10.14 18.29 2.07
N ALA A 134 9.92 18.72 0.84
CA ALA A 134 10.04 20.12 0.45
C ALA A 134 9.08 21.02 1.25
N ARG A 135 7.83 20.59 1.46
CA ARG A 135 6.81 21.36 2.16
C ARG A 135 7.01 21.36 3.67
N VAL A 136 7.30 20.20 4.25
CA VAL A 136 7.44 20.06 5.70
C VAL A 136 8.78 20.62 6.17
N HIS A 137 9.89 20.17 5.57
CA HIS A 137 11.23 20.52 6.06
C HIS A 137 11.70 21.91 5.61
N TYR A 138 11.54 22.25 4.33
CA TYR A 138 12.02 23.54 3.81
C TYR A 138 10.94 24.63 3.81
N GLY A 139 9.70 24.24 3.52
CA GLY A 139 8.56 25.15 3.48
C GLY A 139 7.99 25.49 4.86
N HIS A 140 8.32 24.71 5.90
CA HIS A 140 7.78 24.84 7.26
C HIS A 140 6.24 24.93 7.29
N VAL A 141 5.58 24.27 6.34
CA VAL A 141 4.12 24.23 6.24
C VAL A 141 3.57 23.36 7.37
N ASP A 142 2.39 23.70 7.90
CA ASP A 142 1.69 22.81 8.84
C ASP A 142 1.56 21.40 8.23
N PRO A 143 2.02 20.34 8.92
CA PRO A 143 1.96 18.99 8.38
C PRO A 143 0.57 18.55 7.92
N ARG A 144 -0.52 19.03 8.54
CA ARG A 144 -1.89 18.67 8.13
C ARG A 144 -2.28 19.24 6.76
N GLU A 145 -1.59 20.29 6.31
CA GLU A 145 -1.87 21.01 5.06
C GLU A 145 -0.77 20.78 3.99
N ALA A 146 0.35 20.16 4.36
CA ALA A 146 1.53 20.09 3.50
C ALA A 146 1.30 19.31 2.19
N GLY A 147 0.40 18.32 2.18
CA GLY A 147 0.03 17.55 0.98
C GLY A 147 -0.77 18.35 -0.07
N ALA A 148 -1.31 19.52 0.29
CA ALA A 148 -2.00 20.38 -0.66
C ALA A 148 -1.05 20.91 -1.74
N GLY A 149 -1.49 20.84 -3.01
CA GLY A 149 -0.69 21.24 -4.17
C GLY A 149 0.29 20.19 -4.68
N ASN A 150 0.36 19.01 -4.04
CA ASN A 150 1.16 17.90 -4.52
C ASN A 150 0.55 17.26 -5.78
N ILE A 151 1.39 16.51 -6.50
CA ILE A 151 1.01 15.59 -7.57
C ILE A 151 0.18 14.46 -6.97
N VAL A 152 -1.08 14.30 -7.39
CA VAL A 152 -1.98 13.28 -6.82
C VAL A 152 -1.70 11.91 -7.47
N ASN A 153 -1.06 11.02 -6.72
CA ASN A 153 -0.69 9.66 -7.14
C ASN A 153 -0.87 8.65 -5.97
N CYS A 154 -0.44 7.41 -6.18
CA CYS A 154 -0.44 6.33 -5.20
C CYS A 154 0.62 6.47 -4.08
N GLY A 155 1.49 7.48 -4.12
CA GLY A 155 2.70 7.55 -3.29
C GLY A 155 2.45 7.46 -1.79
N ALA A 156 1.33 8.00 -1.28
CA ALA A 156 0.93 7.78 0.11
C ALA A 156 0.30 6.41 0.36
N ALA A 157 -0.44 5.87 -0.61
CA ALA A 157 -1.11 4.58 -0.49
C ALA A 157 -0.12 3.41 -0.48
N MET A 158 0.90 3.43 -1.33
CA MET A 158 1.84 2.31 -1.52
C MET A 158 2.52 1.83 -0.24
N TYR A 159 2.69 2.71 0.76
CA TYR A 159 3.32 2.37 2.04
C TYR A 159 2.39 2.35 3.24
N MET A 160 1.06 2.37 3.05
CA MET A 160 0.09 2.51 4.15
C MET A 160 -0.32 1.18 4.81
N ALA A 161 0.23 0.05 4.33
CA ALA A 161 -0.03 -1.27 4.93
C ALA A 161 0.26 -1.32 6.45
N PRO A 162 1.37 -0.76 6.98
CA PRO A 162 1.63 -0.74 8.42
C PRO A 162 0.52 -0.11 9.26
N VAL A 163 -0.14 0.94 8.76
CA VAL A 163 -1.28 1.57 9.45
C VAL A 163 -2.45 0.59 9.58
N GLY A 164 -2.76 -0.13 8.49
CA GLY A 164 -3.78 -1.16 8.51
C GLY A 164 -3.46 -2.31 9.47
N LEU A 165 -2.18 -2.70 9.56
CA LEU A 165 -1.71 -3.79 10.41
C LEU A 165 -1.71 -3.43 11.91
N VAL A 166 -1.36 -2.20 12.26
CA VAL A 166 -1.47 -1.70 13.65
C VAL A 166 -2.94 -1.63 14.08
N ASN A 167 -3.84 -1.31 13.16
CA ASN A 167 -5.29 -1.30 13.35
C ASN A 167 -5.98 -2.61 12.95
N ALA A 168 -5.30 -3.76 13.05
CA ALA A 168 -5.83 -5.06 12.64
C ALA A 168 -7.26 -5.30 13.20
N ALA A 169 -8.19 -5.67 12.32
CA ALA A 169 -9.62 -5.86 12.61
C ALA A 169 -10.41 -4.59 13.02
N ARG A 170 -9.87 -3.38 12.79
CA ARG A 170 -10.53 -2.08 13.04
C ARG A 170 -10.41 -1.15 11.81
N PRO A 171 -11.07 -1.46 10.68
CA PRO A 171 -10.87 -0.76 9.41
C PRO A 171 -11.23 0.73 9.44
N GLU A 172 -12.23 1.16 10.22
CA GLU A 172 -12.59 2.57 10.37
C GLU A 172 -11.45 3.38 11.03
N ALA A 173 -10.78 2.77 12.02
CA ALA A 173 -9.66 3.40 12.70
C ALA A 173 -8.43 3.46 11.79
N ALA A 174 -8.17 2.38 11.04
CA ALA A 174 -7.12 2.33 10.03
C ALA A 174 -7.30 3.42 8.96
N TYR A 175 -8.53 3.59 8.46
CA TYR A 175 -8.87 4.64 7.50
C TYR A 175 -8.58 6.03 8.08
N ALA A 176 -9.05 6.32 9.29
CA ALA A 176 -8.88 7.63 9.93
C ALA A 176 -7.40 7.95 10.20
N GLU A 177 -6.63 7.00 10.74
CA GLU A 177 -5.20 7.19 11.00
C GLU A 177 -4.42 7.38 9.70
N ALA A 178 -4.71 6.57 8.67
CA ALA A 178 -4.05 6.70 7.38
C ALA A 178 -4.33 8.05 6.71
N LEU A 179 -5.53 8.62 6.89
CA LEU A 179 -5.80 9.98 6.44
C LEU A 179 -4.91 11.00 7.17
N GLU A 180 -4.68 10.88 8.48
CA GLU A 180 -3.80 11.78 9.22
C GLU A 180 -2.33 11.60 8.82
N VAL A 181 -1.84 10.36 8.70
CA VAL A 181 -0.48 10.04 8.25
C VAL A 181 -0.23 10.50 6.81
N ALA A 182 -1.22 10.39 5.93
CA ALA A 182 -1.09 10.81 4.54
C ALA A 182 -1.25 12.33 4.35
N ALA A 183 -1.80 13.07 5.32
CA ALA A 183 -2.06 14.51 5.21
C ALA A 183 -0.87 15.37 4.75
N PRO A 184 0.37 15.17 5.26
CA PRO A 184 1.52 15.95 4.81
C PRO A 184 2.04 15.53 3.43
N HIS A 185 1.66 14.35 2.96
CA HIS A 185 2.16 13.78 1.72
C HIS A 185 1.17 13.99 0.56
N GLN A 186 -0.11 13.67 0.74
CA GLN A 186 -1.09 13.64 -0.32
C GLN A 186 -2.34 14.46 -0.01
N SER A 187 -3.07 14.78 -1.07
CA SER A 187 -4.40 15.40 -1.00
C SER A 187 -5.34 14.69 -1.97
N SER A 188 -6.63 15.06 -1.94
CA SER A 188 -7.62 14.56 -2.91
C SER A 188 -7.68 13.02 -2.92
N TYR A 189 -7.90 12.41 -4.08
CA TYR A 189 -8.10 10.97 -4.23
C TYR A 189 -6.86 10.12 -3.90
N GLY A 190 -5.65 10.72 -3.89
CA GLY A 190 -4.43 10.04 -3.42
C GLY A 190 -4.44 9.84 -1.90
N ARG A 191 -4.89 10.84 -1.14
CA ARG A 191 -5.08 10.74 0.32
C ARG A 191 -6.23 9.80 0.66
N GLU A 192 -7.34 9.90 -0.08
CA GLU A 192 -8.48 8.99 0.05
C GLU A 192 -8.06 7.52 -0.14
N ALA A 193 -7.32 7.23 -1.20
CA ALA A 193 -6.86 5.87 -1.50
C ALA A 193 -5.94 5.31 -0.41
N ALA A 194 -5.08 6.13 0.21
CA ALA A 194 -4.26 5.70 1.33
C ALA A 194 -5.12 5.24 2.53
N GLY A 195 -6.16 6.00 2.85
CA GLY A 195 -7.15 5.62 3.87
C GLY A 195 -7.84 4.30 3.55
N VAL A 196 -8.36 4.17 2.33
CA VAL A 196 -9.10 2.96 1.90
C VAL A 196 -8.19 1.73 1.87
N PHE A 197 -6.94 1.87 1.44
CA PHE A 197 -5.98 0.77 1.41
C PHE A 197 -5.61 0.30 2.83
N ALA A 198 -5.36 1.21 3.77
CA ALA A 198 -5.13 0.85 5.17
C ALA A 198 -6.31 0.09 5.77
N ALA A 199 -7.54 0.54 5.48
CA ALA A 199 -8.75 -0.17 5.86
C ALA A 199 -8.87 -1.57 5.24
N ALA A 200 -8.48 -1.72 3.97
CA ALA A 200 -8.46 -3.02 3.29
C ALA A 200 -7.54 -4.02 4.02
N VAL A 201 -6.34 -3.57 4.40
CA VAL A 201 -5.36 -4.38 5.14
C VAL A 201 -5.88 -4.72 6.54
N ALA A 202 -6.45 -3.75 7.27
CA ALA A 202 -7.06 -3.98 8.58
C ALA A 202 -8.23 -4.98 8.51
N ALA A 203 -9.08 -4.87 7.49
CA ALA A 203 -10.19 -5.78 7.25
C ALA A 203 -9.70 -7.20 6.91
N ALA A 204 -8.64 -7.33 6.12
CA ALA A 204 -8.01 -8.61 5.80
C ALA A 204 -7.44 -9.32 7.03
N CYS A 205 -7.08 -8.57 8.08
CA CYS A 205 -6.63 -9.13 9.34
C CYS A 205 -7.77 -9.65 10.25
N ALA A 206 -9.03 -9.38 9.92
CA ALA A 206 -10.15 -9.83 10.75
C ALA A 206 -10.28 -11.38 10.72
N PRO A 207 -10.62 -12.02 11.85
CA PRO A 207 -10.91 -13.45 11.87
C PRO A 207 -12.03 -13.81 10.88
N GLY A 208 -11.77 -14.75 9.98
CA GLY A 208 -12.74 -15.16 8.96
C GLY A 208 -12.91 -14.16 7.80
N ALA A 209 -12.01 -13.18 7.67
CA ALA A 209 -12.00 -12.27 6.52
C ALA A 209 -11.97 -13.03 5.18
N THR A 210 -12.71 -12.50 4.22
CA THR A 210 -12.80 -12.99 2.84
C THR A 210 -12.52 -11.83 1.89
N VAL A 211 -12.26 -12.13 0.61
CA VAL A 211 -12.16 -11.08 -0.42
C VAL A 211 -13.41 -10.20 -0.43
N SER A 212 -14.60 -10.80 -0.34
CA SER A 212 -15.87 -10.05 -0.32
C SER A 212 -16.00 -9.13 0.89
N SER A 213 -15.54 -9.54 2.08
CA SER A 213 -15.62 -8.68 3.27
C SER A 213 -14.61 -7.52 3.19
N VAL A 214 -13.44 -7.75 2.60
CA VAL A 214 -12.46 -6.69 2.36
C VAL A 214 -13.00 -5.67 1.36
N VAL A 215 -13.45 -6.11 0.18
CA VAL A 215 -14.03 -5.21 -0.84
C VAL A 215 -15.25 -4.46 -0.29
N GLY A 216 -16.13 -5.15 0.44
CA GLY A 216 -17.28 -4.51 1.10
C GLY A 216 -16.88 -3.42 2.09
N THR A 217 -15.81 -3.63 2.86
CA THR A 217 -15.26 -2.62 3.77
C THR A 217 -14.69 -1.42 3.00
N CYS A 218 -13.93 -1.67 1.92
CA CYS A 218 -13.42 -0.61 1.07
C CYS A 218 -14.56 0.24 0.50
N LEU A 219 -15.62 -0.38 -0.04
CA LEU A 219 -16.78 0.33 -0.58
C LEU A 219 -17.51 1.14 0.49
N ALA A 220 -17.66 0.62 1.71
CA ALA A 220 -18.33 1.31 2.81
C ALA A 220 -17.58 2.58 3.24
N LEU A 221 -16.25 2.55 3.25
CA LEU A 221 -15.41 3.66 3.70
C LEU A 221 -15.08 4.65 2.59
N ALA A 222 -14.75 4.16 1.40
CA ALA A 222 -14.34 4.97 0.27
C ALA A 222 -15.38 6.04 -0.09
N LYS A 223 -14.88 7.20 -0.52
CA LYS A 223 -15.69 8.33 -0.97
C LYS A 223 -15.51 8.62 -2.46
N ASP A 224 -16.54 9.26 -3.02
CA ASP A 224 -16.56 9.86 -4.35
C ASP A 224 -15.96 8.98 -5.47
N GLY A 225 -15.03 9.52 -6.27
CA GLY A 225 -14.38 8.84 -7.40
C GLY A 225 -13.61 7.59 -7.02
N THR A 226 -12.96 7.57 -5.84
CA THR A 226 -12.29 6.36 -5.33
C THR A 226 -13.29 5.23 -5.12
N ARG A 227 -14.45 5.51 -4.51
CA ARG A 227 -15.51 4.52 -4.34
C ARG A 227 -16.04 4.02 -5.68
N ALA A 228 -16.38 4.94 -6.58
CA ALA A 228 -16.94 4.60 -7.89
C ALA A 228 -15.98 3.75 -8.74
N ALA A 229 -14.68 4.04 -8.67
CA ALA A 229 -13.66 3.25 -9.36
C ALA A 229 -13.54 1.83 -8.78
N ILE A 230 -13.55 1.68 -7.44
CA ILE A 230 -13.50 0.37 -6.79
C ILE A 230 -14.74 -0.45 -7.17
N GLU A 231 -15.93 0.15 -7.13
CA GLU A 231 -17.19 -0.51 -7.51
C GLU A 231 -17.12 -1.00 -8.97
N ALA A 232 -16.82 -0.12 -9.91
CA ALA A 232 -16.74 -0.45 -11.33
C ALA A 232 -15.72 -1.56 -11.62
N VAL A 233 -14.53 -1.48 -11.02
CA VAL A 233 -13.47 -2.48 -11.25
C VAL A 233 -13.82 -3.82 -10.61
N CYS A 234 -14.33 -3.84 -9.38
CA CYS A 234 -14.67 -5.08 -8.68
C CYS A 234 -15.89 -5.79 -9.29
N GLU A 235 -16.87 -5.05 -9.82
CA GLU A 235 -18.00 -5.63 -10.55
C GLU A 235 -17.52 -6.37 -11.80
N VAL A 236 -16.68 -5.74 -12.62
CA VAL A 236 -16.09 -6.39 -13.80
C VAL A 236 -15.20 -7.56 -13.38
N ALA A 237 -14.36 -7.39 -12.37
CA ALA A 237 -13.48 -8.44 -11.87
C ALA A 237 -14.22 -9.72 -11.46
N ALA A 238 -15.44 -9.59 -10.90
CA ALA A 238 -16.25 -10.73 -10.47
C ALA A 238 -16.69 -11.65 -11.63
N GLU A 239 -16.65 -11.17 -12.87
CA GLU A 239 -16.95 -11.94 -14.08
C GLU A 239 -15.76 -12.80 -14.57
N HIS A 240 -14.57 -12.58 -14.01
CA HIS A 240 -13.33 -13.23 -14.43
C HIS A 240 -12.78 -14.18 -13.36
N ARG A 241 -12.08 -15.22 -13.80
CA ARG A 241 -11.33 -16.16 -12.94
C ARG A 241 -9.87 -16.31 -13.37
N ASP A 242 -9.47 -15.63 -14.43
CA ASP A 242 -8.11 -15.63 -14.93
C ASP A 242 -7.72 -14.20 -15.27
N PHE A 243 -6.54 -13.76 -14.80
CA PHE A 243 -6.09 -12.40 -15.01
C PHE A 243 -5.97 -12.08 -16.50
N GLU A 244 -5.58 -13.04 -17.36
CA GLU A 244 -5.44 -12.85 -18.81
C GLU A 244 -6.72 -12.29 -19.43
N THR A 245 -7.86 -12.87 -19.04
CA THR A 245 -9.17 -12.43 -19.53
C THR A 245 -9.61 -11.11 -18.92
N ALA A 246 -9.02 -10.72 -17.77
CA ALA A 246 -9.42 -9.55 -16.99
C ALA A 246 -8.59 -8.29 -17.32
N LEU A 247 -7.36 -8.41 -17.86
CA LEU A 247 -6.44 -7.28 -18.08
C LEU A 247 -7.11 -6.08 -18.76
N GLU A 248 -7.68 -6.33 -19.94
CA GLU A 248 -8.31 -5.31 -20.78
C GLU A 248 -9.69 -4.87 -20.21
N PRO A 249 -10.58 -5.77 -19.75
CA PRO A 249 -11.81 -5.36 -19.05
C PRO A 249 -11.57 -4.46 -17.83
N LEU A 250 -10.61 -4.79 -16.95
CA LEU A 250 -10.32 -3.96 -15.77
C LEU A 250 -9.74 -2.60 -16.17
N ARG A 251 -8.88 -2.56 -17.20
CA ARG A 251 -8.38 -1.30 -17.77
C ARG A 251 -9.52 -0.41 -18.23
N ARG A 252 -10.51 -0.95 -18.94
CA ARG A 252 -11.69 -0.18 -19.36
C ARG A 252 -12.55 0.27 -18.19
N ALA A 253 -12.70 -0.55 -17.16
CA ALA A 253 -13.51 -0.23 -15.98
C ALA A 253 -12.94 0.96 -15.18
N VAL A 254 -11.61 1.02 -15.00
CA VAL A 254 -10.96 2.11 -14.26
C VAL A 254 -10.72 3.36 -15.11
N ALA A 255 -10.68 3.24 -16.44
CA ALA A 255 -10.34 4.35 -17.35
C ALA A 255 -11.15 5.65 -17.16
N PRO A 256 -12.46 5.65 -16.83
CA PRO A 256 -13.21 6.88 -16.56
C PRO A 256 -12.74 7.65 -15.32
N PHE A 257 -12.05 6.98 -14.40
CA PHE A 257 -11.59 7.55 -13.13
C PHE A 257 -10.08 7.83 -13.13
N ASP A 258 -9.33 7.20 -14.04
CA ASP A 258 -7.90 7.41 -14.22
C ASP A 258 -7.61 8.76 -14.89
N THR A 259 -6.66 9.50 -14.32
CA THR A 259 -6.22 10.80 -14.85
C THR A 259 -4.96 10.70 -15.72
N VAL A 260 -4.15 9.65 -15.56
CA VAL A 260 -2.89 9.45 -16.29
C VAL A 260 -3.17 9.30 -17.79
N GLY A 261 -4.25 8.59 -18.13
CA GLY A 261 -4.68 8.40 -19.51
C GLY A 261 -4.14 7.11 -20.13
N PRO A 262 -4.38 6.90 -21.44
CA PRO A 262 -4.14 5.61 -22.08
C PRO A 262 -2.65 5.24 -22.16
N ASP A 263 -1.76 6.22 -22.38
CA ASP A 263 -0.32 6.01 -22.35
C ASP A 263 0.25 6.45 -20.99
N TYR A 264 0.58 5.47 -20.14
CA TYR A 264 1.14 5.72 -18.81
C TYR A 264 2.45 6.52 -18.88
N ARG A 265 3.25 6.32 -19.94
CA ARG A 265 4.57 6.97 -20.10
C ARG A 265 4.48 8.34 -20.76
N ALA A 266 3.31 8.71 -21.27
CA ALA A 266 2.99 10.04 -21.77
C ALA A 266 1.68 10.55 -21.11
N PRO A 267 1.74 10.94 -19.82
CA PRO A 267 0.54 11.31 -19.07
C PRO A 267 -0.24 12.45 -19.73
N SER A 268 -1.57 12.37 -19.63
CA SER A 268 -2.48 13.39 -20.14
C SER A 268 -2.27 14.75 -19.44
N LEU A 269 -2.74 15.84 -20.05
CA LEU A 269 -2.67 17.18 -19.43
C LEU A 269 -3.41 17.26 -18.08
N GLY A 270 -4.44 16.42 -17.90
CA GLY A 270 -5.24 16.32 -16.68
C GLY A 270 -4.64 15.38 -15.62
N ALA A 271 -3.53 14.71 -15.92
CA ALA A 271 -2.95 13.70 -15.05
C ALA A 271 -2.58 14.26 -13.67
N ARG A 272 -2.92 13.47 -12.65
CA ARG A 272 -2.47 13.67 -11.26
C ARG A 272 -2.90 15.01 -10.66
N ARG A 273 -3.99 15.59 -11.17
CA ARG A 273 -4.61 16.82 -10.64
C ARG A 273 -5.69 16.48 -9.62
N PRO A 274 -5.85 17.28 -8.55
CA PRO A 274 -6.92 17.10 -7.58
C PRO A 274 -8.31 17.04 -8.23
N SER A 275 -9.12 16.07 -7.79
CA SER A 275 -10.49 15.86 -8.23
C SER A 275 -11.28 15.11 -7.17
N ARG A 276 -12.60 15.30 -7.13
CA ARG A 276 -13.49 14.41 -6.38
C ARG A 276 -14.04 13.27 -7.25
N LEU A 277 -13.96 13.38 -8.57
CA LEU A 277 -14.55 12.41 -9.50
C LEU A 277 -13.57 11.35 -9.98
N HIS A 278 -12.28 11.50 -9.68
CA HIS A 278 -11.22 10.59 -10.12
C HIS A 278 -10.71 9.73 -8.96
N ALA A 279 -9.91 8.73 -9.30
CA ALA A 279 -9.23 7.83 -8.39
C ALA A 279 -7.76 7.68 -8.79
N ILE A 280 -6.94 7.19 -7.86
CA ILE A 280 -5.70 6.53 -8.29
C ILE A 280 -6.09 5.23 -9.01
N GLU A 281 -5.32 4.81 -10.00
CA GLU A 281 -5.63 3.60 -10.75
C GLU A 281 -5.33 2.34 -9.91
N GLU A 282 -4.34 2.45 -9.05
CA GLU A 282 -3.62 1.31 -8.54
C GLU A 282 -4.44 0.53 -7.51
N LEU A 283 -5.16 1.23 -6.62
CA LEU A 283 -5.96 0.60 -5.58
C LEU A 283 -7.19 -0.15 -6.15
N PRO A 284 -8.04 0.44 -7.01
CA PRO A 284 -9.13 -0.30 -7.65
C PRO A 284 -8.64 -1.54 -8.41
N VAL A 285 -7.56 -1.42 -9.19
CA VAL A 285 -7.01 -2.55 -9.96
C VAL A 285 -6.42 -3.62 -9.03
N ALA A 286 -5.74 -3.24 -7.95
CA ALA A 286 -5.24 -4.19 -6.95
C ALA A 286 -6.38 -5.01 -6.31
N LEU A 287 -7.48 -4.34 -5.95
CA LEU A 287 -8.69 -5.01 -5.45
C LEU A 287 -9.37 -5.87 -6.53
N GLY A 288 -9.41 -5.40 -7.77
CA GLY A 288 -9.88 -6.19 -8.91
C GLY A 288 -9.07 -7.48 -9.09
N MET A 289 -7.74 -7.40 -9.05
CA MET A 289 -6.86 -8.57 -9.15
C MET A 289 -6.98 -9.50 -7.95
N LEU A 290 -7.27 -8.97 -6.75
CA LEU A 290 -7.60 -9.78 -5.59
C LEU A 290 -8.90 -10.58 -5.79
N VAL A 291 -9.91 -9.96 -6.41
CA VAL A 291 -11.18 -10.62 -6.78
C VAL A 291 -10.95 -11.70 -7.83
N VAL A 292 -10.24 -11.38 -8.92
CA VAL A 292 -9.92 -12.35 -9.99
C VAL A 292 -9.09 -13.52 -9.47
N GLY A 293 -8.14 -13.23 -8.57
CA GLY A 293 -7.29 -14.22 -7.92
C GLY A 293 -8.00 -14.99 -6.79
N GLU A 294 -9.23 -14.65 -6.44
CA GLU A 294 -10.01 -15.25 -5.36
C GLU A 294 -9.25 -15.24 -4.01
N GLY A 295 -8.43 -14.21 -3.79
CA GLY A 295 -7.60 -14.07 -2.59
C GLY A 295 -6.31 -14.89 -2.60
N ASP A 296 -6.04 -15.67 -3.65
CA ASP A 296 -4.75 -16.33 -3.83
C ASP A 296 -3.66 -15.29 -4.11
N TYR A 297 -2.61 -15.31 -3.30
CA TYR A 297 -1.51 -14.36 -3.38
C TYR A 297 -0.83 -14.37 -4.76
N ARG A 298 -0.50 -15.57 -5.28
CA ARG A 298 0.26 -15.70 -6.52
C ARG A 298 -0.55 -15.18 -7.70
N ARG A 299 -1.82 -15.55 -7.81
CA ARG A 299 -2.73 -15.10 -8.87
C ARG A 299 -2.95 -13.58 -8.81
N THR A 300 -3.14 -13.05 -7.61
CA THR A 300 -3.35 -11.60 -7.39
C THR A 300 -2.13 -10.81 -7.84
N VAL A 301 -0.93 -11.17 -7.35
CA VAL A 301 0.31 -10.45 -7.65
C VAL A 301 0.70 -10.59 -9.12
N LEU A 302 0.63 -11.79 -9.71
CA LEU A 302 0.97 -11.95 -11.13
C LEU A 302 -0.03 -11.25 -12.06
N GLY A 303 -1.31 -11.18 -11.67
CA GLY A 303 -2.29 -10.37 -12.39
C GLY A 303 -1.94 -8.89 -12.37
N ALA A 304 -1.59 -8.36 -11.20
CA ALA A 304 -1.14 -6.97 -11.04
C ALA A 304 0.12 -6.66 -11.86
N VAL A 305 1.15 -7.53 -11.79
CA VAL A 305 2.41 -7.38 -12.53
C VAL A 305 2.16 -7.36 -14.04
N ASN A 306 1.34 -8.28 -14.55
CA ASN A 306 1.08 -8.40 -15.99
C ASN A 306 0.04 -7.41 -16.52
N TYR A 307 -0.69 -6.72 -15.65
CA TYR A 307 -1.49 -5.54 -16.01
C TYR A 307 -0.62 -4.36 -16.43
N GLY A 308 0.60 -4.27 -15.90
CA GLY A 308 1.56 -3.23 -16.27
C GLY A 308 1.18 -1.86 -15.71
N ARG A 309 1.60 -0.78 -16.39
CA ARG A 309 1.46 0.60 -15.89
C ARG A 309 2.16 0.73 -14.54
N ASP A 310 1.52 1.22 -13.48
CA ASP A 310 2.12 1.34 -12.14
C ASP A 310 2.10 0.01 -11.36
N CYS A 311 2.58 -1.06 -12.00
CA CYS A 311 2.31 -2.43 -11.55
C CYS A 311 3.09 -2.86 -10.31
N ASP A 312 4.21 -2.23 -9.97
CA ASP A 312 4.84 -2.39 -8.65
C ASP A 312 3.87 -1.98 -7.55
N SER A 313 3.31 -0.76 -7.59
CA SER A 313 2.35 -0.33 -6.56
C SER A 313 1.02 -1.09 -6.56
N ILE A 314 0.51 -1.51 -7.73
CA ILE A 314 -0.66 -2.40 -7.79
C ILE A 314 -0.35 -3.74 -7.11
N ALA A 315 0.82 -4.33 -7.39
CA ALA A 315 1.25 -5.60 -6.83
C ALA A 315 1.58 -5.49 -5.34
N THR A 316 2.16 -4.37 -4.88
CA THR A 316 2.36 -4.03 -3.47
C THR A 316 1.04 -4.06 -2.71
N MET A 317 0.03 -3.32 -3.20
CA MET A 317 -1.26 -3.23 -2.52
C MET A 317 -2.04 -4.56 -2.56
N GLY A 318 -2.10 -5.21 -3.72
CA GLY A 318 -2.76 -6.51 -3.87
C GLY A 318 -2.06 -7.60 -3.04
N GLY A 319 -0.73 -7.61 -3.05
CA GLY A 319 0.12 -8.52 -2.27
C GLY A 319 -0.02 -8.32 -0.77
N ALA A 320 -0.12 -7.07 -0.29
CA ALA A 320 -0.34 -6.77 1.12
C ALA A 320 -1.66 -7.33 1.63
N VAL A 321 -2.75 -7.16 0.86
CA VAL A 321 -4.09 -7.63 1.24
C VAL A 321 -4.18 -9.15 1.12
N ALA A 322 -3.74 -9.74 0.01
CA ALA A 322 -3.75 -11.19 -0.18
C ALA A 322 -2.86 -11.89 0.86
N GLY A 323 -1.69 -11.32 1.16
CA GLY A 323 -0.78 -11.80 2.20
C GLY A 323 -1.38 -11.72 3.60
N ALA A 324 -2.13 -10.67 3.93
CA ALA A 324 -2.83 -10.56 5.22
C ALA A 324 -4.01 -11.54 5.35
N LEU A 325 -4.70 -11.85 4.23
CA LEU A 325 -5.76 -12.86 4.19
C LEU A 325 -5.18 -14.27 4.37
N GLY A 326 -4.12 -14.59 3.62
CA GLY A 326 -3.53 -15.93 3.54
C GLY A 326 -2.46 -16.24 4.58
N GLY A 327 -1.96 -15.24 5.32
CA GLY A 327 -0.84 -15.40 6.24
C GLY A 327 0.52 -15.54 5.54
N ALA A 328 1.60 -15.71 6.30
CA ALA A 328 2.96 -15.75 5.76
C ALA A 328 3.17 -16.90 4.77
N GLY A 329 2.53 -18.04 5.04
CA GLY A 329 2.58 -19.23 4.18
C GLY A 329 1.93 -19.06 2.80
N SER A 330 1.16 -18.00 2.57
CA SER A 330 0.57 -17.71 1.26
C SER A 330 1.56 -17.10 0.27
N VAL A 331 2.62 -16.45 0.77
CA VAL A 331 3.66 -15.85 -0.07
C VAL A 331 4.66 -16.94 -0.49
N PRO A 332 4.95 -17.12 -1.80
CA PRO A 332 5.92 -18.12 -2.24
C PRO A 332 7.30 -17.89 -1.60
N GLY A 333 7.73 -18.83 -0.73
CA GLY A 333 8.98 -18.72 0.02
C GLY A 333 10.20 -18.48 -0.86
N GLN A 334 10.27 -19.16 -2.02
CA GLN A 334 11.33 -18.94 -3.01
C GLN A 334 11.42 -17.49 -3.47
N TRP A 335 10.29 -16.82 -3.73
CA TRP A 335 10.31 -15.41 -4.13
C TRP A 335 10.75 -14.51 -2.98
N ALA A 336 10.24 -14.73 -1.77
CA ALA A 336 10.64 -13.96 -0.60
C ALA A 336 12.14 -14.07 -0.32
N GLU A 337 12.71 -15.28 -0.39
CA GLU A 337 14.14 -15.52 -0.22
C GLU A 337 14.99 -14.82 -1.30
N GLN A 338 14.59 -14.94 -2.57
CA GLN A 338 15.31 -14.31 -3.68
C GLN A 338 15.25 -12.78 -3.60
N VAL A 339 14.10 -12.20 -3.28
CA VAL A 339 13.93 -10.75 -3.11
C VAL A 339 14.76 -10.25 -1.91
N ALA A 340 14.71 -10.95 -0.78
CA ALA A 340 15.51 -10.61 0.40
C ALA A 340 17.02 -10.63 0.08
N GLN A 341 17.49 -11.66 -0.61
CA GLN A 341 18.89 -11.83 -0.98
C GLN A 341 19.34 -10.75 -1.98
N ALA A 342 18.59 -10.56 -3.07
CA ALA A 342 18.92 -9.58 -4.10
C ALA A 342 18.90 -8.16 -3.54
N SER A 343 17.86 -7.81 -2.79
CA SER A 343 17.73 -6.50 -2.17
C SER A 343 18.70 -6.28 -1.00
N ARG A 344 19.29 -7.35 -0.44
CA ARG A 344 20.10 -7.31 0.79
C ARG A 344 19.31 -6.74 1.97
N LEU A 345 18.04 -7.13 2.08
CA LEU A 345 17.12 -6.67 3.12
C LEU A 345 16.55 -7.84 3.90
N ASP A 346 16.41 -7.66 5.20
CA ASP A 346 15.60 -8.54 6.05
C ASP A 346 14.12 -8.18 5.88
N LEU A 347 13.34 -9.07 5.28
CA LEU A 347 11.90 -8.88 5.05
C LEU A 347 11.02 -9.30 6.24
N GLN A 348 11.52 -10.15 7.15
CA GLN A 348 10.72 -10.70 8.24
C GLN A 348 10.85 -9.90 9.54
N GLY A 349 12.05 -9.44 9.89
CA GLY A 349 12.30 -8.74 11.15
C GLY A 349 11.40 -7.52 11.36
N PRO A 350 11.22 -6.62 10.37
CA PRO A 350 10.29 -5.49 10.51
C PRO A 350 8.84 -5.92 10.79
N ALA A 351 8.39 -7.04 10.22
CA ALA A 351 7.05 -7.56 10.46
C ALA A 351 6.86 -8.03 11.90
N LEU A 352 7.85 -8.74 12.46
CA LEU A 352 7.83 -9.18 13.85
C LEU A 352 7.82 -7.99 14.82
N ARG A 353 8.61 -6.96 14.53
CA ARG A 353 8.64 -5.73 15.35
C ARG A 353 7.33 -4.96 15.25
N LEU A 354 6.75 -4.82 14.05
CA LEU A 354 5.43 -4.19 13.90
C LEU A 354 4.33 -4.99 14.64
N ALA A 355 4.41 -6.32 14.66
CA ALA A 355 3.47 -7.15 15.42
C ALA A 355 3.58 -6.95 16.93
N GLU A 356 4.77 -6.67 17.46
CA GLU A 356 4.94 -6.23 18.85
C GLU A 356 4.28 -4.86 19.06
N VAL A 357 4.60 -3.88 18.21
CA VAL A 357 4.02 -2.53 18.29
C VAL A 357 2.49 -2.57 18.26
N ALA A 358 1.90 -3.32 17.33
CA ALA A 358 0.45 -3.45 17.19
C ALA A 358 -0.23 -3.96 18.48
N ARG A 359 0.39 -4.91 19.18
CA ARG A 359 -0.12 -5.39 20.48
C ARG A 359 -0.04 -4.32 21.56
N GLU A 360 1.02 -3.53 21.58
CA GLU A 360 1.16 -2.46 22.56
C GLU A 360 0.15 -1.32 22.29
N VAL A 361 -0.01 -0.91 21.03
CA VAL A 361 -1.00 0.09 20.62
C VAL A 361 -2.40 -0.37 21.03
N PHE A 362 -2.77 -1.62 20.73
CA PHE A 362 -4.03 -2.20 21.18
C PHE A 362 -4.20 -2.17 22.70
N ALA A 363 -3.14 -2.45 23.47
CA ALA A 363 -3.19 -2.36 24.93
C ALA A 363 -3.42 -0.92 25.42
N ARG A 364 -2.79 0.07 24.77
CA ARG A 364 -2.99 1.51 25.04
C ARG A 364 -4.41 1.93 24.71
N ASP A 365 -4.97 1.49 23.58
CA ASP A 365 -6.34 1.81 23.20
C ASP A 365 -7.37 1.24 24.17
N ARG A 366 -7.17 -0.01 24.62
CA ARG A 366 -8.00 -0.59 25.67
C ARG A 366 -7.95 0.22 26.96
N ALA A 367 -6.78 0.74 27.34
CA ALA A 367 -6.64 1.58 28.51
C ALA A 367 -7.36 2.93 28.33
N ARG A 368 -7.19 3.59 27.18
CA ARG A 368 -7.89 4.85 26.81
C ARG A 368 -9.40 4.68 26.84
N HIS A 369 -9.91 3.60 26.23
CA HIS A 369 -11.32 3.32 26.17
C HIS A 369 -11.91 3.09 27.57
N ARG A 370 -11.24 2.29 28.42
CA ARG A 370 -11.67 2.10 29.82
C ARG A 370 -11.70 3.42 30.58
N ALA A 371 -10.64 4.21 30.50
CA ALA A 371 -10.58 5.51 31.18
C ALA A 371 -11.70 6.46 30.71
N HIS A 372 -11.99 6.48 29.41
CA HIS A 372 -13.10 7.24 28.86
C HIS A 372 -14.45 6.74 29.37
N ALA A 373 -14.69 5.43 29.35
CA ALA A 373 -15.94 4.84 29.82
C ALA A 373 -16.18 5.10 31.32
N GLU A 374 -15.14 5.02 32.14
CA GLU A 374 -15.18 5.35 33.58
C GLU A 374 -15.53 6.84 33.79
N ALA A 375 -14.86 7.75 33.07
CA ALA A 375 -15.14 9.17 33.14
C ALA A 375 -16.58 9.49 32.70
N PHE A 376 -17.05 8.85 31.61
CA PHE A 376 -18.41 9.06 31.11
C PHE A 376 -19.45 8.52 32.10
N ALA A 377 -19.24 7.33 32.67
CA ALA A 377 -20.13 6.75 33.68
C ALA A 377 -20.24 7.64 34.94
N ALA A 378 -19.14 8.28 35.34
CA ALA A 378 -19.15 9.24 36.45
C ALA A 378 -20.00 10.49 36.13
N LEU A 379 -20.01 10.95 34.87
CA LEU A 379 -20.86 12.07 34.43
C LEU A 379 -22.34 11.69 34.36
N THR A 380 -22.66 10.44 34.04
CA THR A 380 -24.05 9.97 33.87
C THR A 380 -24.67 9.33 35.12
N GLY A 381 -23.93 9.24 36.23
CA GLY A 381 -24.43 8.68 37.49
C GLY A 381 -24.55 7.15 37.49
N GLY A 382 -23.78 6.47 36.65
CA GLY A 382 -23.80 5.01 36.51
C GLY A 382 -23.28 4.55 35.15
N PRO A 383 -22.95 3.25 34.98
CA PRO A 383 -22.49 2.71 33.71
C PRO A 383 -23.57 2.88 32.63
N VAL A 384 -23.15 3.31 31.45
CA VAL A 384 -24.02 3.31 30.26
C VAL A 384 -24.26 1.85 29.88
N ALA A 385 -25.52 1.46 29.75
CA ALA A 385 -25.85 0.10 29.31
C ALA A 385 -25.25 -0.14 27.92
N ASP A 386 -24.57 -1.28 27.74
CA ASP A 386 -24.20 -1.72 26.40
C ASP A 386 -25.49 -1.83 25.57
N PRO A 387 -25.53 -1.25 24.35
CA PRO A 387 -26.59 -1.60 23.42
C PRO A 387 -26.46 -3.12 23.23
N GLY A 388 -27.47 -3.87 23.67
CA GLY A 388 -27.47 -5.33 23.57
C GLY A 388 -27.13 -5.77 22.14
N PRO A 389 -26.64 -7.00 21.93
CA PRO A 389 -26.22 -7.46 20.62
C PRO A 389 -27.40 -7.44 19.65
N GLY A 390 -27.53 -6.39 18.84
CA GLY A 390 -28.63 -6.21 17.90
C GLY A 390 -29.13 -4.79 17.63
N ALA A 391 -28.41 -3.73 18.01
CA ALA A 391 -28.70 -2.36 17.56
C ALA A 391 -27.91 -2.01 16.28
#